data_AF-A0A6G7XTW2-F1
#
_entry.id   AF-A0A6G7XTW2-F1
#
_cell.length_a   1.000
_cell.length_b   1.000
_cell.length_c   1.000
_cell.angle_alpha   90.00
_cell.angle_beta   90.00
_cell.angle_gamma   90.00
#
_symmetry.space_group_name_H-M   'P 1'
#
loop_
_entity.id
_entity.type
_entity.pdbx_description
1 polymer ?
#
loop_
_entity_poly.entity_id
_entity_poly.type
_entity_poly.pdbx_seq_one_letter_code
_entity_poly.pdbx_strand_id
1 'polypeptide(L)'
;MLQDHRCTAVRHHYAQVASELDRLWSLCADDIVFHVAGTHPLSGSYFGRDAVGTYVDAVRRVPGDHPGFTVTSVLADHHKNLLLVEGTARHGDPAFVRTVVHVLRFRDEKLVEYWDYPFDQPAEDTFWRTALPARVPVQRSPRVSAPPTPPLHRL
;
A
#
# COMPACT_ATOMS: atom_id res chain seq x y z
N MET A 1 11.38 -25.27 -4.40
CA MET A 1 11.42 -25.05 -2.94
C MET A 1 11.93 -23.68 -2.50
N LEU A 2 12.74 -22.95 -3.29
CA LEU A 2 13.29 -21.65 -2.84
C LEU A 2 12.28 -20.47 -2.88
N GLN A 3 11.18 -20.55 -3.63
CA GLN A 3 10.15 -19.51 -3.67
C GLN A 3 9.28 -19.46 -2.40
N ASP A 4 9.14 -20.58 -1.68
CA ASP A 4 8.13 -20.76 -0.61
C ASP A 4 8.47 -20.00 0.68
N HIS A 5 9.76 -19.96 1.06
CA HIS A 5 10.22 -19.34 2.32
C HIS A 5 10.08 -17.81 2.34
N ARG A 6 10.25 -17.13 1.19
CA ARG A 6 10.20 -15.66 1.09
C ARG A 6 8.79 -15.16 0.89
N CYS A 7 7.96 -15.87 0.13
CA CYS A 7 6.53 -15.56 0.06
C CYS A 7 5.87 -15.66 1.44
N THR A 8 6.25 -16.67 2.23
CA THR A 8 5.77 -16.83 3.61
C THR A 8 6.29 -15.72 4.54
N ALA A 9 7.59 -15.40 4.47
CA ALA A 9 8.18 -14.33 5.30
C ALA A 9 7.61 -12.95 4.95
N VAL A 10 7.44 -12.63 3.66
CA VAL A 10 6.79 -11.41 3.19
C VAL A 10 5.34 -11.36 3.64
N ARG A 11 4.57 -12.44 3.47
CA ARG A 11 3.17 -12.51 3.89
C ARG A 11 3.05 -12.13 5.36
N HIS A 12 3.90 -12.73 6.19
CA HIS A 12 3.93 -12.47 7.63
C HIS A 12 4.33 -11.01 7.91
N HIS A 13 5.39 -10.52 7.28
CA HIS A 13 5.92 -9.18 7.53
C HIS A 13 4.96 -8.07 7.06
N TYR A 14 4.38 -8.22 5.86
CA TYR A 14 3.41 -7.29 5.32
C TYR A 14 2.12 -7.27 6.13
N ALA A 15 1.59 -8.45 6.52
CA ALA A 15 0.41 -8.53 7.37
C ALA A 15 0.65 -7.84 8.72
N GLN A 16 1.82 -8.04 9.34
CA GLN A 16 2.20 -7.35 10.58
C GLN A 16 2.25 -5.83 10.44
N VAL A 17 2.75 -5.32 9.31
CA VAL A 17 2.85 -3.88 9.04
C VAL A 17 1.49 -3.27 8.74
N ALA A 18 0.64 -3.98 7.99
CA ALA A 18 -0.71 -3.54 7.70
C ALA A 18 -1.57 -3.49 8.97
N SER A 19 -1.36 -4.40 9.92
CA SER A 19 -2.03 -4.38 11.23
C SER A 19 -1.39 -3.40 12.22
N GLU A 20 -0.09 -3.11 12.09
CA GLU A 20 0.67 -2.23 12.97
C GLU A 20 1.39 -1.17 12.12
N LEU A 21 0.63 -0.20 11.61
CA LEU A 21 1.15 0.90 10.80
C LEU A 21 2.30 1.68 11.47
N ASP A 22 2.45 1.60 12.81
CA ASP A 22 3.61 2.18 13.51
C ASP A 22 4.94 1.46 13.19
N ARG A 23 4.88 0.18 12.78
CA ARG A 23 6.05 -0.57 12.32
C ARG A 23 6.44 -0.25 10.88
N LEU A 24 5.59 0.45 10.12
CA LEU A 24 5.87 0.83 8.74
C LEU A 24 7.23 1.52 8.60
N TRP A 25 7.52 2.44 9.52
CA TRP A 25 8.75 3.25 9.48
C TRP A 25 10.02 2.45 9.67
N SER A 26 9.96 1.30 10.35
CA SER A 26 11.12 0.41 10.49
C SER A 26 11.55 -0.20 9.14
N LEU A 27 10.63 -0.26 8.18
CA LEU A 27 10.81 -0.95 6.90
C LEU A 27 10.98 0.00 5.73
N CYS A 28 10.39 1.18 5.81
CA CYS A 28 10.55 2.20 4.77
C CYS A 28 11.96 2.78 4.79
N ALA A 29 12.50 3.10 3.62
CA ALA A 29 13.60 4.04 3.50
C ALA A 29 13.13 5.47 3.83
N ASP A 30 14.06 6.39 4.03
CA ASP A 30 13.74 7.80 4.28
C ASP A 30 13.13 8.47 3.04
N ASP A 31 13.52 8.01 1.84
CA ASP A 31 13.05 8.46 0.52
C ASP A 31 11.86 7.66 -0.02
N ILE A 32 11.09 6.99 0.85
CA ILE A 32 9.90 6.21 0.47
C ILE A 32 8.92 7.04 -0.37
N VAL A 33 8.36 6.43 -1.41
CA VAL A 33 7.26 7.02 -2.18
C VAL A 33 6.03 6.12 -2.15
N PHE A 34 4.87 6.67 -1.79
CA PHE A 34 3.57 5.99 -1.92
C PHE A 34 2.80 6.58 -3.08
N HIS A 35 2.20 5.72 -3.90
CA HIS A 35 1.26 6.06 -4.95
C HIS A 35 -0.10 5.46 -4.61
N VAL A 36 -1.07 6.33 -4.37
CA VAL A 36 -2.44 5.99 -4.02
C VAL A 36 -3.34 6.25 -5.22
N ALA A 37 -3.98 5.20 -5.73
CA ALA A 37 -4.79 5.22 -6.93
C ALA A 37 -6.09 6.01 -6.75
N GLY A 38 -6.77 6.27 -7.88
CA GLY A 38 -8.11 6.85 -7.88
C GLY A 38 -8.19 8.37 -7.95
N THR A 39 -9.37 8.87 -7.59
CA THR A 39 -9.73 10.30 -7.65
C THR A 39 -10.28 10.84 -6.32
N HIS A 40 -10.13 10.09 -5.23
CA HIS A 40 -10.63 10.44 -3.91
C HIS A 40 -9.68 11.39 -3.14
N PRO A 41 -10.10 11.90 -1.96
CA PRO A 41 -9.28 12.87 -1.21
C PRO A 41 -7.92 12.36 -0.71
N LEU A 42 -7.60 11.07 -0.81
CA LEU A 42 -6.27 10.54 -0.49
C LEU A 42 -5.48 10.08 -1.72
N SER A 43 -6.06 10.11 -2.92
CA SER A 43 -5.34 9.75 -4.14
C SER A 43 -4.20 10.71 -4.42
N GLY A 44 -3.11 10.21 -4.98
CA GLY A 44 -1.92 11.00 -5.32
C GLY A 44 -0.62 10.29 -4.99
N SER A 45 0.46 11.06 -4.94
CA SER A 45 1.78 10.54 -4.59
C SER A 45 2.34 11.27 -3.37
N TYR A 46 3.00 10.53 -2.48
CA TYR A 46 3.52 10.99 -1.18
C TYR A 46 5.01 10.65 -1.11
N PHE A 47 5.87 11.65 -0.93
CA PHE A 47 7.32 11.49 -1.03
C PHE A 47 7.96 11.76 0.32
N GLY A 48 8.80 10.85 0.76
CA GLY A 48 9.41 10.86 2.07
C GLY A 48 8.45 10.46 3.17
N ARG A 49 9.04 10.10 4.31
CA ARG A 49 8.30 9.59 5.48
C ARG A 49 7.25 10.57 6.00
N ASP A 50 7.54 11.87 5.99
CA ASP A 50 6.61 12.90 6.49
C ASP A 50 5.32 12.91 5.66
N ALA A 51 5.42 12.97 4.33
CA ALA A 51 4.25 12.98 3.45
C ALA A 51 3.46 11.67 3.56
N VAL A 52 4.15 10.53 3.56
CA VAL A 52 3.51 9.21 3.77
C VAL A 52 2.85 9.15 5.15
N GLY A 53 3.43 9.78 6.17
CA GLY A 53 2.88 9.83 7.51
C GLY A 53 1.55 10.57 7.56
N THR A 54 1.45 11.71 6.86
CA THR A 54 0.17 12.42 6.73
C THR A 54 -0.92 11.56 6.07
N TYR A 55 -0.56 10.71 5.10
CA TYR A 55 -1.48 9.76 4.48
C TYR A 55 -1.91 8.65 5.45
N VAL A 56 -0.97 8.06 6.18
CA VAL A 56 -1.26 7.01 7.17
C VAL A 56 -2.17 7.54 8.28
N ASP A 57 -1.90 8.75 8.78
CA ASP A 57 -2.73 9.40 9.78
C ASP A 57 -4.13 9.75 9.24
N ALA A 58 -4.24 10.06 7.95
CA ALA A 58 -5.51 10.28 7.28
C ALA A 58 -6.36 9.02 7.23
N VAL A 59 -5.75 7.89 6.85
CA VAL A 59 -6.40 6.57 6.84
C VAL A 59 -6.91 6.20 8.24
N ARG A 60 -6.10 6.46 9.27
CA ARG A 60 -6.45 6.17 10.68
C ARG A 60 -7.61 6.98 11.25
N ARG A 61 -7.97 8.10 10.61
CA ARG A 61 -9.08 8.95 11.06
C ARG A 61 -10.44 8.43 10.64
N VAL A 62 -10.50 7.41 9.77
CA VAL A 62 -11.77 6.78 9.42
C VAL A 62 -12.33 6.08 10.66
N PRO A 63 -13.55 6.43 11.12
CA PRO A 63 -14.17 5.80 12.28
C PRO A 63 -14.39 4.29 12.09
N GLY A 64 -14.34 3.55 13.20
CA GLY A 64 -14.54 2.10 13.24
C GLY A 64 -13.24 1.32 13.40
N ASP A 65 -13.36 -0.01 13.46
CA ASP A 65 -12.19 -0.87 13.60
C ASP A 65 -11.26 -0.74 12.39
N HIS A 66 -9.96 -0.63 12.67
CA HIS A 66 -8.96 -0.52 11.62
C HIS A 66 -8.75 -1.87 10.92
N PRO A 67 -8.60 -1.88 9.59
CA PRO A 67 -8.52 -3.10 8.79
C PRO A 67 -7.44 -4.06 9.21
N GLY A 68 -7.83 -5.33 9.29
CA GLY A 68 -6.92 -6.35 8.81
C GLY A 68 -6.74 -6.24 7.31
N PHE A 69 -5.52 -6.41 6.83
CA PHE A 69 -5.24 -6.79 5.45
C PHE A 69 -4.95 -8.29 5.41
N THR A 70 -5.82 -9.05 4.75
CA THR A 70 -5.60 -10.49 4.58
C THR A 70 -4.90 -10.71 3.26
N VAL A 71 -3.62 -11.07 3.32
CA VAL A 71 -2.86 -11.47 2.13
C VAL A 71 -3.47 -12.76 1.56
N THR A 72 -3.71 -12.79 0.26
CA THR A 72 -4.16 -13.98 -0.49
C THR A 72 -2.99 -14.60 -1.24
N SER A 73 -2.30 -13.81 -2.07
CA SER A 73 -1.19 -14.26 -2.90
C SER A 73 0.01 -13.30 -2.83
N VAL A 74 1.20 -13.84 -3.09
CA VAL A 74 2.46 -13.10 -3.11
C VAL A 74 3.28 -13.57 -4.31
N LEU A 75 3.73 -12.64 -5.14
CA LEU A 75 4.65 -12.89 -6.24
C LEU A 75 5.89 -11.99 -6.08
N ALA A 76 7.08 -12.59 -6.15
CA ALA A 76 8.34 -11.85 -6.09
C ALA A 76 9.18 -12.13 -7.34
N ASP A 77 9.93 -11.12 -7.78
CA ASP A 77 10.95 -11.32 -8.80
C ASP A 77 12.17 -12.08 -8.26
N HIS A 78 13.03 -12.55 -9.16
CA HIS A 78 14.25 -13.30 -8.82
C HIS A 78 15.34 -12.39 -8.23
N HIS A 79 15.30 -11.10 -8.56
CA HIS A 79 16.24 -10.10 -8.05
C HIS A 79 15.84 -9.51 -6.69
N LYS A 80 14.68 -9.91 -6.15
CA LYS A 80 14.15 -9.58 -4.82
C LYS A 80 13.86 -8.09 -4.62
N ASN A 81 13.73 -7.33 -5.70
CA ASN A 81 13.50 -5.89 -5.65
C ASN A 81 12.05 -5.52 -5.90
N LEU A 82 11.27 -6.41 -6.51
CA LEU A 82 9.85 -6.18 -6.78
C LEU A 82 8.99 -7.27 -6.16
N LEU A 83 7.92 -6.84 -5.49
CA LEU A 83 6.98 -7.70 -4.82
C LEU A 83 5.55 -7.27 -5.12
N LEU A 84 4.73 -8.22 -5.53
CA LEU A 84 3.29 -8.08 -5.72
C LEU A 84 2.59 -8.81 -4.58
N VAL A 85 1.66 -8.13 -3.89
CA VAL A 85 0.86 -8.71 -2.83
C VAL A 85 -0.60 -8.46 -3.15
N GLU A 86 -1.37 -9.53 -3.38
CA GLU A 86 -2.82 -9.46 -3.46
C GLU A 86 -3.42 -9.77 -2.10
N GLY A 87 -4.47 -9.06 -1.72
CA GLY A 87 -5.21 -9.38 -0.52
C GLY A 87 -6.51 -8.61 -0.39
N THR A 88 -7.18 -8.85 0.73
CA THR A 88 -8.45 -8.23 1.07
C THR A 88 -8.24 -7.20 2.18
N ALA A 89 -8.61 -5.95 1.91
CA ALA A 89 -8.61 -4.85 2.87
C ALA A 89 -10.03 -4.58 3.39
N ARG A 90 -10.18 -4.25 4.68
CA ARG A 90 -11.47 -4.05 5.35
C ARG A 90 -11.52 -2.76 6.20
N HIS A 91 -12.16 -1.67 5.79
CA HIS A 91 -12.23 -0.44 6.61
C HIS A 91 -13.58 -0.23 7.30
N GLY A 92 -13.57 0.13 8.60
CA GLY A 92 -14.73 0.66 9.33
C GLY A 92 -15.78 -0.37 9.77
N ASP A 93 -16.90 0.12 10.31
CA ASP A 93 -18.10 -0.66 10.67
C ASP A 93 -19.41 0.12 10.35
N PRO A 94 -20.31 -0.36 9.47
CA PRO A 94 -20.21 -1.60 8.68
C PRO A 94 -19.02 -1.56 7.73
N ALA A 95 -18.34 -2.69 7.60
CA ALA A 95 -17.03 -2.70 6.96
C ALA A 95 -17.08 -2.68 5.43
N PHE A 96 -16.31 -1.78 4.82
CA PHE A 96 -16.01 -1.80 3.40
C PHE A 96 -14.88 -2.80 3.13
N VAL A 97 -15.22 -3.91 2.48
CA VAL A 97 -14.30 -5.02 2.15
C VAL A 97 -13.98 -4.99 0.66
N ARG A 98 -12.70 -5.07 0.30
CA ARG A 98 -12.24 -4.99 -1.09
C ARG A 98 -10.97 -5.77 -1.35
N THR A 99 -10.83 -6.26 -2.58
CA THR A 99 -9.58 -6.84 -3.07
C THR A 99 -8.68 -5.73 -3.62
N VAL A 100 -7.41 -5.77 -3.26
CA VAL A 100 -6.39 -4.82 -3.70
C VAL A 100 -5.08 -5.55 -3.95
N VAL A 101 -4.35 -5.09 -4.96
CA VAL A 101 -2.96 -5.48 -5.20
C VAL A 101 -2.05 -4.34 -4.77
N HIS A 102 -1.06 -4.67 -3.95
CA HIS A 102 0.04 -3.79 -3.60
C HIS A 102 1.28 -4.18 -4.40
N VAL A 103 1.91 -3.19 -5.03
CA VAL A 103 3.22 -3.33 -5.67
C VAL A 103 4.23 -2.64 -4.78
N LEU A 104 5.32 -3.33 -4.46
CA LEU A 104 6.31 -2.89 -3.50
C LEU A 104 7.69 -3.01 -4.13
N ARG A 105 8.47 -1.92 -4.07
CA ARG A 105 9.87 -1.92 -4.50
C ARG A 105 10.80 -1.81 -3.30
N PHE A 106 11.84 -2.63 -3.30
CA PHE A 106 12.85 -2.66 -2.25
C PHE A 106 14.23 -2.24 -2.77
N ARG A 107 15.02 -1.62 -1.89
CA ARG A 107 16.45 -1.34 -2.05
C ARG A 107 17.12 -1.65 -0.71
N ASP A 108 18.10 -2.55 -0.71
CA ASP A 108 18.82 -2.95 0.50
C ASP A 108 17.89 -3.33 1.67
N GLU A 109 16.88 -4.15 1.37
CA GLU A 109 15.85 -4.62 2.31
C GLU A 109 14.91 -3.54 2.86
N LYS A 110 15.05 -2.29 2.41
CA LYS A 110 14.13 -1.20 2.73
C LYS A 110 13.11 -0.99 1.62
N LEU A 111 11.84 -0.82 2.01
CA LEU A 111 10.78 -0.42 1.11
C LEU A 111 11.04 1.02 0.66
N VAL A 112 11.17 1.22 -0.65
CA VAL A 112 11.44 2.53 -1.27
C VAL A 112 10.28 3.01 -2.12
N GLU A 113 9.36 2.13 -2.50
CA GLU A 113 8.20 2.51 -3.31
C GLU A 113 7.01 1.58 -3.08
N TYR A 114 5.80 2.15 -3.08
CA TYR A 114 4.54 1.48 -2.85
C TYR A 114 3.49 1.98 -3.85
N TRP A 115 2.72 1.08 -4.44
CA TRP A 115 1.50 1.40 -5.18
C TRP A 115 0.36 0.53 -4.68
N ASP A 116 -0.84 1.11 -4.59
CA ASP A 116 -2.08 0.35 -4.47
C ASP A 116 -2.85 0.28 -5.80
N TYR A 117 -3.52 -0.85 -6.00
CA TYR A 117 -4.39 -1.11 -7.15
C TYR A 117 -5.65 -1.82 -6.66
N PRO A 118 -6.68 -1.07 -6.26
CA PRO A 118 -7.99 -1.64 -5.95
C PRO A 118 -8.58 -2.34 -7.18
N PHE A 119 -9.24 -3.48 -6.99
CA PHE A 119 -9.94 -4.16 -8.08
C PHE A 119 -11.19 -3.41 -8.53
N ASP A 120 -11.84 -2.70 -7.59
CA ASP A 120 -12.98 -1.84 -7.85
C ASP A 120 -12.63 -0.40 -7.45
N GLN A 121 -11.93 0.30 -8.37
CA GLN A 121 -11.53 1.69 -8.16
C GLN A 121 -12.72 2.64 -7.95
N PRO A 122 -13.86 2.52 -8.68
CA PRO A 122 -15.04 3.34 -8.41
C PRO A 122 -15.60 3.17 -6.99
N ALA A 123 -15.66 1.94 -6.47
CA ALA A 123 -16.08 1.68 -5.10
C ALA A 123 -15.09 2.27 -4.08
N GLU A 124 -13.78 2.12 -4.33
CA GLU A 124 -12.72 2.75 -3.53
C GLU A 124 -12.90 4.27 -3.43
N ASP A 125 -13.09 4.90 -4.60
CA ASP A 125 -13.23 6.34 -4.71
C ASP A 125 -14.46 6.84 -3.95
N THR A 126 -15.57 6.11 -4.06
CA THR A 126 -16.82 6.43 -3.37
C THR A 126 -16.64 6.32 -1.86
N PHE A 127 -16.08 5.21 -1.38
CA PHE A 127 -15.85 4.97 0.05
C PHE A 127 -15.03 6.10 0.69
N TRP A 128 -13.87 6.43 0.12
CA TRP A 128 -12.99 7.45 0.71
C TRP A 128 -13.58 8.87 0.64
N ARG A 129 -14.45 9.18 -0.32
CA ARG A 129 -15.16 10.46 -0.33
C ARG A 129 -16.14 10.59 0.83
N THR A 130 -16.74 9.48 1.26
CA THR A 130 -17.75 9.47 2.33
C THR A 130 -17.16 9.19 3.72
N ALA A 131 -16.10 8.39 3.80
CA ALA A 131 -15.55 7.90 5.06
C ALA A 131 -14.62 8.90 5.76
N LEU A 132 -14.06 9.85 5.01
CA LEU A 132 -13.15 10.84 5.55
C LEU A 132 -13.91 12.01 6.18
N PRO A 133 -13.41 12.59 7.29
CA PRO A 133 -13.96 13.83 7.81
C PRO A 133 -13.74 14.97 6.80
N ALA A 134 -14.58 16.01 6.87
CA ALA A 134 -14.73 17.07 5.86
C ALA A 134 -13.44 17.80 5.44
N ARG A 135 -12.35 17.69 6.20
CA ARG A 135 -10.99 18.09 5.80
C ARG A 135 -9.96 17.15 6.39
N VAL A 136 -9.16 16.53 5.51
CA VAL A 136 -7.97 15.77 5.92
C VAL A 136 -6.76 16.42 5.29
N PRO A 137 -5.85 17.02 6.09
CA PRO A 137 -4.64 17.60 5.56
C PRO A 137 -3.70 16.47 5.14
N VAL A 138 -3.49 16.32 3.84
CA VAL A 138 -2.52 15.38 3.28
C VAL A 138 -1.51 16.13 2.43
N GLN A 139 -0.22 15.88 2.65
CA GLN A 139 0.85 16.52 1.90
C GLN A 139 1.12 15.73 0.62
N ARG A 140 0.39 16.07 -0.44
CA ARG A 140 0.59 15.47 -1.76
C ARG A 140 1.80 16.10 -2.45
N SER A 141 2.48 15.28 -3.22
CA SER A 141 3.59 15.67 -4.07
C SER A 141 3.20 15.56 -5.55
N PRO A 142 4.00 16.10 -6.48
CA PRO A 142 3.74 16.00 -7.91
C PRO A 142 3.54 14.54 -8.34
N ARG A 143 2.57 14.30 -9.22
CA ARG A 143 2.22 12.95 -9.71
C ARG A 143 3.39 12.38 -10.51
N VAL A 144 3.86 11.19 -10.15
CA VAL A 144 4.78 10.38 -10.98
C VAL A 144 3.96 9.33 -11.73
N SER A 145 4.33 9.09 -12.99
CA SER A 145 3.61 8.22 -13.90
C SER A 145 4.15 6.78 -13.88
N ALA A 146 3.21 5.85 -13.68
CA ALA A 146 3.29 4.40 -13.81
C ALA A 146 4.29 3.66 -12.89
N PRO A 147 3.94 2.44 -12.44
CA PRO A 147 4.89 1.58 -11.74
C PRO A 147 6.06 1.24 -12.68
N PRO A 148 7.26 0.97 -12.15
CA PRO A 148 8.38 0.51 -12.97
C PRO A 148 7.95 -0.77 -13.69
N THR A 149 8.05 -0.76 -15.01
CA THR A 149 7.84 -1.97 -15.80
C THR A 149 8.90 -2.99 -15.36
N PRO A 150 8.53 -4.20 -14.91
CA PRO A 150 9.53 -5.23 -14.65
C PRO A 150 10.33 -5.43 -15.94
N PRO A 151 11.67 -5.57 -15.87
CA PRO A 151 12.47 -5.79 -17.06
C PRO A 151 11.93 -7.02 -17.80
N LEU A 152 11.61 -6.84 -19.09
CA LEU A 152 11.28 -7.98 -19.96
C LEU A 152 12.55 -8.80 -20.11
N HIS A 153 12.67 -9.88 -19.34
CA HIS A 153 13.70 -10.88 -19.60
C HIS A 153 13.35 -11.53 -20.93
N ARG A 154 14.25 -11.42 -21.91
CA ARG A 154 14.15 -12.23 -23.14
C ARG A 154 14.17 -13.70 -22.70
N LEU A 155 13.11 -14.42 -23.07
CA LEU A 155 13.00 -15.87 -22.96
C LEU A 155 14.10 -16.56 -23.79
#